data_AF-A0A9W6HLK8-F1
#
_entry.id   AF-A0A9W6HLK8-F1
#
_cell.length_a   1.000
_cell.length_b   1.000
_cell.length_c   1.000
_cell.angle_alpha   90.00
_cell.angle_beta   90.00
_cell.angle_gamma   90.00
#
_symmetry.space_group_name_H-M   'P 1'
#
loop_
_entity.id
_entity.type
_entity.pdbx_description
1 polymer ?
#
loop_
_entity_poly.entity_id
_entity_poly.type
_entity_poly.pdbx_seq_one_letter_code
_entity_poly.pdbx_strand_id
1 'polypeptide(L)'
;MVDWLRQVDGPRRLEALESLAAEGVEHEAAMIVDTSDGPIIVYAMQTDDLARSRVVADESARSVDAEHRAVMRDADDGPARAEIVLDLRPEEPGATR
;
A
#
# COMPACT_ATOMS: atom_id res chain seq x y z
N MET A 1 6.50 -12.86 -0.37
CA MET A 1 6.00 -11.56 -0.88
C MET A 1 5.70 -11.54 -2.37
N VAL A 2 6.67 -11.68 -3.28
CA VAL A 2 6.43 -11.58 -4.75
C VAL A 2 5.32 -12.49 -5.25
N ASP A 3 5.37 -13.78 -4.88
CA ASP A 3 4.37 -14.76 -5.32
C ASP A 3 2.99 -14.51 -4.71
N TRP A 4 2.92 -13.82 -3.58
CA TRP A 4 1.66 -13.35 -3.01
C TRP A 4 1.06 -12.22 -3.86
N LEU A 5 1.85 -11.21 -4.24
CA LEU A 5 1.38 -10.12 -5.09
C LEU A 5 0.93 -10.62 -6.48
N ARG A 6 1.59 -11.65 -7.01
CA ARG A 6 1.14 -12.34 -8.23
C ARG A 6 -0.19 -13.08 -8.05
N GLN A 7 -0.47 -13.59 -6.85
CA GLN A 7 -1.77 -14.18 -6.56
C GLN A 7 -2.86 -13.11 -6.45
N VAL A 8 -2.56 -12.00 -5.79
CA VAL A 8 -3.44 -10.82 -5.69
C VAL A 8 -3.79 -10.27 -7.08
N ASP A 9 -2.81 -10.08 -7.97
CA ASP A 9 -3.04 -9.60 -9.35
C ASP A 9 -3.46 -10.71 -10.34
N GLY A 10 -3.73 -11.92 -9.85
CA GLY A 10 -4.13 -13.06 -10.68
C GLY A 10 -5.39 -13.73 -10.12
N PRO A 11 -5.27 -14.94 -9.55
CA PRO A 11 -6.41 -15.72 -9.08
C PRO A 11 -7.29 -15.01 -8.03
N ARG A 12 -6.75 -14.06 -7.25
CA ARG A 12 -7.49 -13.33 -6.20
C ARG A 12 -7.88 -11.91 -6.59
N ARG A 13 -7.72 -11.55 -7.86
CA ARG A 13 -7.88 -10.17 -8.33
C ARG A 13 -9.26 -9.58 -8.06
N LEU A 14 -10.31 -10.39 -8.15
CA LEU A 14 -11.67 -9.92 -7.84
C LEU A 14 -11.83 -9.58 -6.35
N GLU A 15 -11.36 -10.45 -5.45
CA GLU A 15 -11.39 -10.22 -3.99
C GLU A 15 -10.58 -8.97 -3.62
N ALA A 16 -9.42 -8.79 -4.26
CA ALA A 16 -8.56 -7.63 -4.05
C ALA A 16 -9.23 -6.32 -4.51
N LEU A 17 -9.85 -6.30 -5.69
CA LEU A 17 -10.57 -5.14 -6.19
C LEU A 17 -11.79 -4.78 -5.32
N GLU A 18 -12.51 -5.78 -4.82
CA GLU A 18 -13.61 -5.56 -3.87
C GLU A 18 -13.13 -4.96 -2.55
N SER A 19 -11.93 -5.36 -2.10
CA SER A 19 -11.31 -4.79 -0.92
C SER A 19 -10.92 -3.32 -1.14
N LEU A 20 -10.16 -3.03 -2.20
CA LEU A 20 -9.76 -1.67 -2.58
C LEU A 20 -10.98 -0.74 -2.75
N ALA A 21 -12.05 -1.23 -3.39
CA ALA A 21 -13.28 -0.47 -3.54
C ALA A 21 -13.96 -0.16 -2.20
N ALA A 22 -13.94 -1.09 -1.24
CA ALA A 22 -14.49 -0.86 0.10
C ALA A 22 -13.68 0.17 0.89
N GLU A 23 -12.36 0.19 0.69
CA GLU A 23 -11.44 1.15 1.30
C GLU A 23 -11.52 2.55 0.66
N GLY A 24 -12.16 2.70 -0.50
CA GLY A 24 -12.17 3.95 -1.26
C GLY A 24 -10.85 4.21 -1.98
N VAL A 25 -10.15 3.15 -2.38
CA VAL A 25 -8.92 3.20 -3.18
C VAL A 25 -9.30 3.06 -4.65
N GLU A 26 -8.91 4.06 -5.45
CA GLU A 26 -9.19 4.09 -6.88
C GLU A 26 -8.14 3.34 -7.69
N HIS A 27 -6.90 3.39 -7.23
CA HIS A 27 -5.77 2.77 -7.88
C HIS A 27 -4.69 2.45 -6.85
N GLU A 28 -4.11 1.25 -6.96
CA GLU A 28 -2.94 0.83 -6.21
C GLU A 28 -1.94 0.17 -7.15
N ALA A 29 -0.66 0.48 -6.94
CA ALA A 29 0.45 -0.19 -7.61
C ALA A 29 1.54 -0.51 -6.59
N ALA A 30 2.09 -1.72 -6.69
CA ALA A 30 3.25 -2.17 -5.92
C ALA A 30 4.41 -2.46 -6.87
N MET A 31 5.59 -1.96 -6.53
CA MET A 31 6.82 -2.16 -7.30
C MET A 31 7.91 -2.68 -6.38
N ILE A 32 8.71 -3.62 -6.86
CA ILE A 32 9.92 -4.05 -6.17
C ILE A 32 11.11 -3.46 -6.92
N VAL A 33 11.96 -2.75 -6.19
CA VAL A 33 13.17 -2.13 -6.72
C VAL A 33 14.37 -2.82 -6.08
N ASP A 34 15.17 -3.48 -6.90
CA ASP A 34 16.40 -4.11 -6.45
C ASP A 34 17.46 -3.05 -6.17
N THR A 35 18.02 -3.04 -4.96
CA THR A 35 19.11 -2.14 -4.56
C THR A 35 20.32 -2.95 -4.07
N SER A 36 21.46 -2.29 -3.86
CA SER A 36 22.65 -2.93 -3.28
C SER A 36 22.43 -3.41 -1.85
N ASP A 37 21.48 -2.80 -1.14
CA ASP A 37 21.22 -3.06 0.27
C ASP A 37 20.06 -4.06 0.45
N GLY A 38 19.50 -4.55 -0.66
CA GLY A 38 18.35 -5.44 -0.70
C GLY A 38 17.19 -4.89 -1.54
N PRO A 39 16.17 -5.71 -1.83
CA PRO A 39 14.98 -5.25 -2.52
C PRO A 39 14.16 -4.33 -1.61
N ILE A 40 13.66 -3.23 -2.15
CA ILE A 40 12.67 -2.37 -1.48
C ILE A 40 11.33 -2.52 -2.19
N ILE A 41 10.24 -2.47 -1.43
CA ILE A 41 8.90 -2.40 -1.99
C ILE A 41 8.37 -0.97 -1.91
N VAL A 42 7.81 -0.49 -3.02
CA VAL A 42 7.17 0.82 -3.13
C VAL A 42 5.70 0.60 -3.42
N TYR A 43 4.84 1.11 -2.54
CA TYR A 43 3.39 1.16 -2.74
C TYR A 43 2.96 2.58 -3.10
N ALA A 44 2.21 2.69 -4.19
CA ALA A 44 1.54 3.92 -4.58
C ALA A 44 0.03 3.69 -4.57
N MET A 45 -0.70 4.55 -3.87
CA MET A 45 -2.14 4.45 -3.68
C MET A 45 -2.80 5.80 -3.96
N GLN A 46 -3.91 5.78 -4.69
CA GLN A 46 -4.77 6.93 -4.95
C GLN A 46 -6.08 6.78 -4.17
N THR A 47 -6.35 7.73 -3.28
CA THR A 47 -7.59 7.81 -2.50
C THR A 47 -7.82 9.25 -2.04
N ASP A 48 -9.09 9.64 -1.91
CA ASP A 48 -9.50 10.95 -1.38
C ASP A 48 -9.42 11.02 0.16
N ASP A 49 -9.42 9.88 0.84
CA ASP A 49 -9.41 9.81 2.31
C ASP A 49 -8.54 8.65 2.81
N LEU A 50 -7.23 8.92 2.90
CA LEU A 50 -6.23 7.97 3.38
C LEU A 50 -6.51 7.51 4.82
N ALA A 51 -7.07 8.37 5.66
CA ALA A 51 -7.34 8.02 7.05
C ALA A 51 -8.48 6.99 7.13
N ARG A 52 -9.56 7.23 6.39
CA ARG A 52 -10.67 6.28 6.28
C ARG A 52 -10.23 4.96 5.64
N SER A 53 -9.49 5.02 4.53
CA SER A 53 -8.98 3.82 3.84
C SER A 53 -8.23 2.91 4.82
N ARG A 54 -7.33 3.48 5.64
CA ARG A 54 -6.59 2.73 6.68
C ARG A 54 -7.50 2.06 7.70
N VAL A 55 -8.51 2.78 8.21
CA VAL A 55 -9.46 2.20 9.17
C VAL A 55 -10.22 1.03 8.55
N VAL A 56 -10.69 1.17 7.31
CA VAL A 56 -11.41 0.09 6.61
C VAL A 56 -10.50 -1.12 6.39
N ALA A 57 -9.24 -0.90 5.98
CA ALA A 57 -8.26 -1.96 5.78
C ALA A 57 -7.94 -2.71 7.09
N ASP A 58 -7.75 -1.96 8.19
CA ASP A 58 -7.43 -2.51 9.51
C ASP A 58 -8.58 -3.33 10.10
N GLU A 59 -9.82 -2.91 9.85
CA GLU A 59 -11.04 -3.59 10.31
C GLU A 59 -11.54 -4.68 9.34
N SER A 60 -10.90 -4.87 8.18
CA SER A 60 -11.40 -5.79 7.17
C SER A 60 -11.39 -7.25 7.64
N ALA A 61 -12.55 -7.90 7.45
CA ALA A 61 -12.77 -9.32 7.73
C ALA A 61 -12.51 -10.23 6.51
N ARG A 62 -12.09 -9.68 5.37
CA ARG A 62 -11.81 -10.48 4.18
C ARG A 62 -10.50 -11.25 4.36
N SER A 63 -10.45 -12.47 3.82
CA SER A 63 -9.26 -13.32 3.89
C SER A 63 -8.06 -12.70 3.20
N VAL A 64 -8.24 -12.07 2.03
CA VAL A 64 -7.14 -11.46 1.27
C VAL A 64 -6.42 -10.41 2.10
N ASP A 65 -7.13 -9.59 2.87
CA ASP A 65 -6.51 -8.53 3.67
C ASP A 65 -5.77 -9.10 4.89
N ALA A 66 -6.32 -10.14 5.52
CA ALA A 66 -5.68 -10.82 6.64
C ALA A 66 -4.37 -11.50 6.20
N GLU A 67 -4.40 -12.21 5.08
CA GLU A 67 -3.24 -12.85 4.48
C GLU A 67 -2.23 -11.82 3.95
N HIS A 68 -2.71 -10.74 3.31
CA HIS A 68 -1.86 -9.65 2.83
C HIS A 68 -1.07 -9.03 3.98
N ARG A 69 -1.75 -8.69 5.08
CA ARG A 69 -1.10 -8.18 6.29
C ARG A 69 -0.10 -9.18 6.88
N ALA A 70 -0.40 -10.48 6.84
CA ALA A 70 0.54 -11.50 7.30
C ALA A 70 1.81 -11.56 6.42
N VAL A 71 1.65 -11.56 5.10
CA VAL A 71 2.78 -11.56 4.15
C VAL A 71 3.63 -10.29 4.27
N MET A 72 3.00 -9.11 4.43
CA MET A 72 3.74 -7.86 4.59
C MET A 72 4.50 -7.82 5.90
N ARG A 73 3.90 -8.27 7.01
CA ARG A 73 4.61 -8.38 8.31
C ARG A 73 5.80 -9.35 8.27
N ASP A 74 5.67 -10.45 7.55
CA ASP A 74 6.76 -11.45 7.41
C ASP A 74 7.90 -10.93 6.51
N ALA A 75 7.56 -10.06 5.55
CA ALA A 75 8.53 -9.46 4.63
C ALA A 75 9.15 -8.15 5.14
N ASP A 76 8.69 -7.62 6.28
CA ASP A 76 9.13 -6.33 6.82
C ASP A 76 10.52 -6.43 7.43
N ASP A 77 11.50 -5.76 6.81
CA ASP A 77 12.86 -5.56 7.33
C ASP A 77 13.07 -4.11 7.82
N GLY A 78 11.97 -3.39 8.06
CA GLY A 78 11.97 -2.00 8.47
C GLY A 78 12.11 -1.01 7.30
N PRO A 79 12.22 0.29 7.62
CA PRO A 79 12.23 1.34 6.61
C PRO A 79 13.51 1.31 5.77
N ALA A 80 13.34 1.35 4.46
CA ALA A 80 14.45 1.56 3.54
C ALA A 80 15.13 2.92 3.78
N ARG A 81 16.47 2.96 3.68
CA ARG A 81 17.21 4.22 3.70
C ARG A 81 16.95 4.96 2.38
N ALA A 82 16.22 6.07 2.46
CA ALA A 82 15.93 6.92 1.31
C ALA A 82 16.26 8.39 1.62
N GLU A 83 16.81 9.10 0.64
CA GLU A 83 16.98 10.54 0.68
C GLU A 83 15.79 11.20 -0.04
N ILE A 84 15.05 12.04 0.68
CA ILE A 84 14.01 12.87 0.06
C ILE A 84 14.69 14.10 -0.54
N VAL A 85 14.93 14.06 -1.85
CA VAL A 85 15.57 15.17 -2.59
C VAL A 85 14.55 16.27 -2.93
N LEU A 86 13.28 15.93 -3.09
CA LEU A 86 12.20 16.87 -3.44
C LEU A 86 10.86 16.40 -2.83
N ASP A 87 10.23 17.25 -2.03
CA ASP A 87 8.86 17.09 -1.50
C ASP A 87 8.14 18.44 -1.62
N LEU A 88 7.34 18.59 -2.69
CA LEU A 88 6.57 19.81 -2.95
C LEU A 88 5.12 19.56 -2.58
N ARG A 89 4.59 20.36 -1.66
CA ARG A 89 3.18 20.35 -1.26
C ARG A 89 2.55 21.69 -1.57
N PRO A 90 1.50 21.75 -2.42
CA PRO A 90 0.72 22.97 -2.52
C PRO A 90 0.11 23.26 -1.14
N GLU A 91 0.18 24.51 -0.67
CA GLU A 91 -0.47 24.88 0.58
C GLU A 91 -1.98 24.64 0.46
N GLU A 92 -2.54 23.86 1.38
CA GLU A 92 -3.98 23.86 1.65
C GLU A 92 -4.34 25.29 2.10
N PRO A 93 -5.23 26.01 1.39
CA PRO A 93 -5.60 27.35 1.80
C PRO A 93 -6.22 27.32 3.20
N GLY A 94 -5.46 27.76 4.22
CA GLY A 94 -5.93 27.92 5.60
C GLY A 94 -5.11 27.23 6.70
N ALA A 95 -4.08 26.44 6.39
CA ALA A 95 -3.23 25.84 7.42
C ALA A 95 -2.20 26.85 7.95
N THR A 96 -2.52 27.58 9.01
CA THR A 96 -1.53 28.38 9.74
C THR A 96 -0.60 27.44 10.51
N ARG A 97 0.71 27.70 10.40
CA ARG A 97 1.81 26.94 11.01
C ARG A 97 1.82 27.02 12.54
#